data_AF-A0A6L9Z0G3-F1
#
_entry.id   AF-A0A6L9Z0G3-F1
#
_cell.length_a   1.000
_cell.length_b   1.000
_cell.length_c   1.000
_cell.angle_alpha   90.00
_cell.angle_beta   90.00
_cell.angle_gamma   90.00
#
_symmetry.space_group_name_H-M   'P 1'
#
loop_
_entity.id
_entity.type
_entity.pdbx_description
1 polymer ?
#
loop_
_entity_poly.entity_id
_entity_poly.type
_entity_poly.pdbx_seq_one_letter_code
_entity_poly.pdbx_strand_id
1 'polypeptide(L)'
;MIKGCIQLGAVPNLEGVFSDIVPVDYVSKAIVNISQQKESLGKAFHMVNPNDIYVNEAFNMLCYWGYPIEKMDYEKWRTKLICQAENSNKNALYPLLPLFSEEFPVNAKMPRYDCKHTIHGLADTDIVCPSIDSKLLNTYYSYFQSSGFLNAPQ
;
A
#
# COMPACT_ATOMS: atom_id res chain seq x y z
N MET A 1 3.85 -5.37 5.33
CA MET A 1 2.42 -5.49 5.66
C MET A 1 1.79 -6.76 5.11
N ILE A 2 1.47 -6.83 3.81
CA ILE A 2 0.80 -7.98 3.15
C ILE A 2 1.32 -9.36 3.59
N LYS A 3 2.62 -9.63 3.39
CA LYS A 3 3.23 -10.94 3.69
C LYS A 3 3.08 -11.34 5.16
N GLY A 4 3.30 -10.40 6.08
CA GLY A 4 3.20 -10.71 7.50
C GLY A 4 1.75 -10.89 7.97
N CYS A 5 0.78 -10.19 7.37
CA CYS A 5 -0.64 -10.46 7.61
C CYS A 5 -1.05 -11.87 7.12
N ILE A 6 -0.56 -12.27 5.95
CA ILE A 6 -0.76 -13.64 5.42
C ILE A 6 -0.13 -14.67 6.37
N GLN A 7 1.11 -14.46 6.80
CA GLN A 7 1.80 -15.36 7.75
C GLN A 7 1.15 -15.41 9.14
N LEU A 8 0.52 -14.32 9.56
CA LEU A 8 -0.23 -14.24 10.82
C LEU A 8 -1.63 -14.89 10.70
N GLY A 9 -2.12 -15.09 9.47
CA GLY A 9 -3.50 -15.48 9.19
C GLY A 9 -4.51 -14.41 9.64
N ALA A 10 -4.10 -13.14 9.68
CA ALA A 10 -4.96 -12.05 10.14
C ALA A 10 -4.58 -10.69 9.55
N VAL A 11 -5.60 -9.87 9.29
CA VAL A 11 -5.48 -8.47 8.88
C VAL A 11 -6.19 -7.57 9.90
N PRO A 12 -5.64 -6.39 10.22
CA PRO A 12 -6.31 -5.44 11.08
C PRO A 12 -7.42 -4.71 10.32
N ASN A 13 -8.53 -4.43 10.98
CA ASN A 13 -9.57 -3.54 10.48
C ASN A 13 -9.10 -2.09 10.62
N LEU A 14 -8.72 -1.46 9.51
CA LEU A 14 -8.21 -0.10 9.47
C LEU A 14 -9.24 0.85 8.85
N GLU A 15 -10.34 1.08 9.56
CA GLU A 15 -11.44 1.89 9.05
C GLU A 15 -11.00 3.34 8.77
N GLY A 16 -11.38 3.85 7.59
CA GLY A 16 -11.05 5.20 7.16
C GLY A 16 -9.58 5.43 6.82
N VAL A 17 -8.72 4.41 6.86
CA VAL A 17 -7.32 4.51 6.41
C VAL A 17 -7.23 4.19 4.93
N PHE A 18 -6.62 5.13 4.22
CA PHE A 18 -6.29 4.98 2.81
C PHE A 18 -4.80 4.71 2.63
N SER A 19 -4.46 4.10 1.50
CA SER A 19 -3.08 3.88 1.07
C SER A 19 -2.86 4.63 -0.23
N ASP A 20 -1.82 5.47 -0.24
CA ASP A 20 -1.29 6.03 -1.47
C ASP A 20 -0.40 4.96 -2.14
N ILE A 21 -0.92 4.31 -3.18
CA ILE A 21 -0.17 3.34 -3.98
C ILE A 21 0.06 3.98 -5.34
N VAL A 22 1.32 4.21 -5.67
CA VAL A 22 1.72 4.88 -6.91
C VAL A 22 2.66 3.98 -7.70
N PRO A 23 2.29 3.54 -8.91
CA PRO A 23 3.15 2.68 -9.73
C PRO A 23 4.43 3.40 -10.15
N VAL A 24 5.55 2.68 -10.06
CA VAL A 24 6.90 3.25 -10.31
C VAL A 24 7.10 3.69 -11.76
N ASP A 25 6.42 3.05 -12.72
CA ASP A 25 6.44 3.40 -14.13
C ASP A 25 5.74 4.74 -14.40
N TYR A 26 4.63 5.03 -13.72
CA TYR A 26 4.04 6.37 -13.73
C TYR A 26 5.00 7.41 -13.12
N VAL A 27 5.51 7.16 -11.90
CA VAL A 27 6.38 8.12 -11.18
C VAL A 27 7.64 8.45 -12.00
N SER A 28 8.30 7.42 -12.54
CA SER A 28 9.54 7.62 -13.31
C SER A 28 9.30 8.40 -14.60
N LYS A 29 8.25 8.08 -15.37
CA LYS A 29 7.86 8.83 -16.57
C LYS A 29 7.52 10.28 -16.23
N ALA A 30 6.76 10.49 -15.15
CA ALA A 30 6.36 11.82 -14.70
C ALA A 30 7.57 12.69 -14.33
N ILE A 31 8.50 12.15 -13.53
CA ILE A 31 9.73 12.85 -13.14
C ILE A 31 10.55 13.23 -14.37
N VAL A 32 10.80 12.28 -15.27
CA VAL A 32 11.62 12.53 -16.47
C VAL A 32 10.97 13.60 -17.35
N ASN A 33 9.65 13.54 -17.55
CA ASN A 33 8.93 14.51 -18.38
C ASN A 33 8.93 15.92 -17.75
N ILE A 34 8.52 16.04 -16.50
CA ILE A 34 8.41 17.33 -15.79
C ILE A 34 9.78 17.99 -15.64
N SER A 35 10.84 17.22 -15.40
CA SER A 35 12.20 17.74 -15.22
C SER A 35 12.77 18.46 -16.45
N GLN A 36 12.23 18.20 -17.65
CA GLN A 36 12.67 18.81 -18.90
C GLN A 36 11.92 20.11 -19.24
N GLN A 37 10.91 20.46 -18.46
CA GLN A 37 10.08 21.65 -18.68
C GLN A 37 10.70 22.85 -17.95
N LYS A 38 10.98 23.93 -18.68
CA LYS A 38 11.55 25.14 -18.08
C LYS A 38 10.59 25.78 -17.08
N GLU A 39 9.30 25.65 -17.34
CA GLU A 39 8.19 26.13 -16.53
C GLU A 39 8.09 25.40 -15.18
N SER A 40 8.77 24.27 -15.02
CA SER A 40 8.80 23.48 -13.78
C SER A 40 9.87 23.91 -12.79
N LEU A 41 10.81 24.79 -13.20
CA LEU A 41 11.85 25.29 -12.31
C LEU A 41 11.26 26.05 -11.12
N GLY A 42 11.77 25.76 -9.92
CA GLY A 42 11.33 26.39 -8.67
C GLY A 42 9.96 25.90 -8.15
N LYS A 43 9.34 24.90 -8.79
CA LYS A 43 8.07 24.30 -8.35
C LYS A 43 8.30 23.01 -7.58
N ALA A 44 7.30 22.62 -6.79
CA ALA A 44 7.21 21.32 -6.13
C ALA A 44 6.04 20.52 -6.72
N PHE A 45 6.19 19.20 -6.79
CA PHE A 45 5.25 18.28 -7.40
C PHE A 45 5.04 17.08 -6.47
N HIS A 46 3.78 16.74 -6.19
CA HIS A 46 3.46 15.53 -5.43
C HIS A 46 3.17 14.39 -6.40
N MET A 47 3.97 13.33 -6.32
CA MET A 47 3.79 12.09 -7.10
C MET A 47 2.91 11.13 -6.32
N VAL A 48 1.63 11.46 -6.19
CA VAL A 48 0.61 10.69 -5.46
C VAL A 48 -0.44 10.15 -6.41
N ASN A 49 -1.16 9.10 -6.01
CA ASN A 49 -2.29 8.59 -6.78
C ASN A 49 -3.52 9.50 -6.56
N PRO A 50 -4.13 10.09 -7.60
CA PRO A 50 -5.36 10.86 -7.42
C PRO A 50 -6.55 10.00 -6.96
N ASN A 51 -6.47 8.68 -7.15
CA ASN A 51 -7.49 7.71 -6.75
C ASN A 51 -6.94 6.81 -5.63
N ASP A 52 -7.01 7.30 -4.39
CA ASP A 52 -6.67 6.54 -3.20
C ASP A 52 -7.47 5.22 -3.11
N ILE A 53 -6.87 4.18 -2.53
CA ILE A 53 -7.56 2.95 -2.15
C ILE A 53 -7.68 2.85 -0.63
N TYR A 54 -8.79 2.33 -0.12
CA TYR A 54 -8.88 2.00 1.31
C TYR A 54 -8.05 0.76 1.62
N VAL A 55 -7.25 0.78 2.69
CA VAL A 55 -6.39 -0.36 3.06
C VAL A 55 -7.21 -1.64 3.26
N ASN A 56 -8.41 -1.51 3.81
CA ASN A 56 -9.36 -2.60 3.96
C ASN A 56 -9.79 -3.22 2.62
N GLU A 57 -9.90 -2.46 1.54
CA GLU A 57 -10.22 -2.99 0.20
C GLU A 57 -9.05 -3.83 -0.33
N ALA A 58 -7.81 -3.36 -0.14
CA ALA A 58 -6.62 -4.14 -0.48
C ALA A 58 -6.54 -5.45 0.32
N PHE A 59 -6.92 -5.45 1.59
CA PHE A 59 -7.02 -6.68 2.40
C PHE A 59 -8.16 -7.60 1.97
N ASN A 60 -9.32 -7.07 1.60
CA ASN A 60 -10.44 -7.89 1.10
C ASN A 60 -10.04 -8.66 -0.17
N MET A 61 -9.18 -8.07 -1.01
CA MET A 61 -8.65 -8.76 -2.20
C MET A 61 -7.77 -9.98 -1.84
N LEU A 62 -7.02 -9.93 -0.74
CA LEU A 62 -6.29 -11.10 -0.24
C LEU A 62 -7.23 -12.26 0.10
N CYS A 63 -8.35 -11.98 0.76
CA CYS A 63 -9.38 -12.98 1.03
C CYS A 63 -9.97 -13.53 -0.27
N TYR A 64 -10.28 -12.64 -1.23
CA TYR A 64 -10.83 -13.03 -2.53
C TYR A 64 -9.90 -13.96 -3.32
N TRP A 65 -8.58 -13.77 -3.21
CA TRP A 65 -7.59 -14.66 -3.80
C TRP A 65 -7.32 -15.96 -3.02
N GLY A 66 -8.07 -16.24 -1.96
CA GLY A 66 -8.01 -17.53 -1.26
C GLY A 66 -6.99 -17.61 -0.13
N TYR A 67 -6.41 -16.50 0.33
CA TYR A 67 -5.60 -16.56 1.55
C TYR A 67 -6.50 -16.75 2.79
N PRO A 68 -6.18 -17.70 3.70
CA PRO A 68 -6.95 -17.93 4.91
C PRO A 68 -6.62 -16.85 5.96
N ILE A 69 -7.15 -15.65 5.77
CA ILE A 69 -6.92 -14.50 6.65
C ILE A 69 -8.21 -14.03 7.30
N GLU A 70 -8.14 -13.79 8.60
CA GLU A 70 -9.25 -13.24 9.39
C GLU A 70 -9.11 -11.72 9.54
N LYS A 71 -10.19 -10.98 9.31
CA LYS A 71 -10.25 -9.54 9.63
C LYS A 71 -10.67 -9.35 11.09
N MET A 72 -9.89 -8.59 11.85
CA MET A 72 -10.16 -8.34 13.29
C MET A 72 -9.79 -6.93 13.70
N ASP A 73 -10.23 -6.50 14.89
CA ASP A 73 -9.90 -5.19 15.46
C ASP A 73 -8.38 -4.99 15.55
N TYR A 74 -7.90 -3.76 15.32
CA TYR A 74 -6.47 -3.44 15.33
C TYR A 74 -5.78 -3.91 16.62
N GLU A 75 -6.39 -3.71 17.78
CA GLU A 75 -5.82 -4.13 19.07
C GLU A 75 -5.66 -5.65 19.19
N LYS A 76 -6.65 -6.41 18.71
CA LYS A 76 -6.61 -7.87 18.68
C LYS A 76 -5.53 -8.36 17.71
N TRP A 77 -5.46 -7.74 16.53
CA TRP A 77 -4.44 -8.04 15.53
C TRP A 77 -3.03 -7.77 16.06
N ARG A 78 -2.82 -6.61 16.69
CA ARG A 78 -1.54 -6.22 17.29
C ARG A 78 -1.13 -7.20 18.39
N THR A 79 -2.05 -7.53 19.29
CA THR A 79 -1.81 -8.52 20.35
C THR A 79 -1.41 -9.87 19.74
N LYS A 80 -2.15 -10.35 18.74
CA LYS A 80 -1.85 -11.60 18.03
C LYS A 80 -0.45 -11.58 17.40
N LEU A 81 -0.07 -10.46 16.80
CA LEU A 81 1.24 -10.26 16.19
C LEU A 81 2.37 -10.28 17.24
N ILE A 82 2.19 -9.60 18.37
CA ILE A 82 3.17 -9.57 19.48
C ILE A 82 3.32 -10.96 20.11
N CYS A 83 2.22 -11.65 20.43
CA CYS A 83 2.28 -13.01 21.00
C CYS A 83 2.94 -14.01 20.03
N GLN A 84 2.76 -13.85 18.72
CA GLN A 84 3.48 -14.68 17.74
C GLN A 84 4.99 -14.36 17.76
N ALA A 85 5.36 -13.09 17.87
CA ALA A 85 6.73 -12.61 17.90
C ALA A 85 7.52 -13.09 19.14
N GLU A 86 6.85 -13.29 20.27
CA GLU A 86 7.45 -13.88 21.49
C GLU A 86 7.95 -15.32 21.26
N ASN A 87 7.29 -16.07 20.36
CA ASN A 87 7.58 -17.47 20.08
C ASN A 87 8.43 -17.67 18.81
N SER A 88 8.42 -16.70 17.89
CA SER A 88 9.10 -16.80 16.59
C SER A 88 9.28 -15.45 15.93
N ASN A 89 10.49 -15.17 15.43
CA ASN A 89 10.79 -13.97 14.64
C ASN A 89 10.63 -14.16 13.12
N LYS A 90 9.99 -15.26 12.69
CA LYS A 90 9.85 -15.59 11.25
C LYS A 90 8.81 -14.76 10.51
N ASN A 91 7.91 -14.09 11.22
CA ASN A 91 6.90 -13.22 10.59
C ASN A 91 7.58 -11.99 9.97
N ALA A 92 7.25 -11.66 8.72
CA ALA A 92 7.79 -10.52 7.99
C ALA A 92 7.50 -9.15 8.65
N LEU A 93 6.56 -9.07 9.58
CA LEU A 93 6.25 -7.87 10.37
C LEU A 93 7.07 -7.76 11.67
N TYR A 94 7.80 -8.79 12.07
CA TYR A 94 8.63 -8.77 13.29
C TYR A 94 9.53 -7.52 13.41
N PRO A 95 10.33 -7.14 12.38
CA PRO A 95 11.18 -5.93 12.49
C PRO A 95 10.39 -4.61 12.54
N LEU A 96 9.09 -4.64 12.21
CA LEU A 96 8.22 -3.47 12.18
C LEU A 96 7.34 -3.36 13.45
N LEU A 97 7.47 -4.28 14.42
CA LEU A 97 6.71 -4.25 15.67
C LEU A 97 6.72 -2.88 16.37
N PRO A 98 7.86 -2.15 16.47
CA PRO A 98 7.88 -0.84 17.11
C PRO A 98 7.03 0.23 16.40
N LEU A 99 6.65 0.01 15.13
CA LEU A 99 5.78 0.92 14.38
C LEU A 99 4.29 0.73 14.70
N PHE A 100 3.92 -0.34 15.40
CA PHE A 100 2.53 -0.63 15.78
C PHE A 100 2.30 -0.23 17.25
N SER A 101 1.88 1.01 17.46
CA SER A 101 1.53 1.55 18.79
C SER A 101 0.33 0.84 19.42
N GLU A 102 0.22 0.92 20.75
CA GLU A 102 -0.92 0.40 21.53
C GLU A 102 -2.24 1.07 21.21
N GLU A 103 -2.21 2.31 20.75
CA GLU A 103 -3.41 2.94 20.22
C GLU A 103 -3.33 2.90 18.71
N PHE A 104 -4.42 2.49 18.07
CA PHE A 104 -4.60 2.77 16.66
C PHE A 104 -4.44 4.28 16.45
N PRO A 105 -3.44 4.75 15.68
CA PRO A 105 -3.22 6.18 15.62
C PRO A 105 -4.44 6.80 14.94
N VAL A 106 -5.26 7.54 15.69
CA VAL A 106 -6.35 8.34 15.12
C VAL A 106 -5.79 9.36 14.12
N ASN A 107 -4.49 9.69 14.27
CA ASN A 107 -3.66 10.48 13.37
C ASN A 107 -2.92 9.65 12.28
N ALA A 108 -3.19 8.34 12.14
CA ALA A 108 -2.74 7.52 11.00
C ALA A 108 -3.48 7.87 9.71
N LYS A 109 -4.48 8.77 9.78
CA LYS A 109 -4.98 9.45 8.59
C LYS A 109 -3.84 10.25 8.00
N MET A 110 -3.14 9.62 7.06
CA MET A 110 -2.17 10.29 6.22
C MET A 110 -2.80 11.58 5.69
N PRO A 111 -2.06 12.69 5.59
CA PRO A 111 -2.57 13.87 4.91
C PRO A 111 -2.86 13.50 3.45
N ARG A 112 -4.00 13.97 2.93
CA ARG A 112 -4.24 13.92 1.49
C ARG A 112 -3.47 15.05 0.82
N TYR A 113 -2.58 14.67 -0.09
CA TYR A 113 -1.82 15.63 -0.88
C TYR A 113 -2.57 15.92 -2.18
N ASP A 114 -2.63 17.19 -2.58
CA ASP A 114 -3.05 17.52 -3.93
C ASP A 114 -1.90 17.25 -4.92
N CYS A 115 -2.24 16.89 -6.16
CA CYS A 115 -1.29 16.65 -7.22
C CYS A 115 -1.52 17.58 -8.42
N LYS A 116 -2.05 18.79 -8.20
CA LYS A 116 -2.45 19.70 -9.30
C LYS A 116 -1.27 20.11 -10.17
N HIS A 117 -0.12 20.40 -9.57
CA HIS A 117 1.09 20.71 -10.34
C HIS A 117 1.55 19.52 -11.20
N THR A 118 1.44 18.30 -10.67
CA THR A 118 1.81 17.08 -11.41
C THR A 118 0.86 16.84 -12.58
N ILE A 119 -0.46 16.93 -12.34
CA ILE A 119 -1.47 16.81 -13.40
C ILE A 119 -1.25 17.87 -14.49
N HIS A 120 -0.99 19.12 -14.09
CA HIS A 120 -0.74 20.20 -15.03
C HIS A 120 0.56 19.98 -15.84
N GLY A 121 1.63 19.55 -15.18
CA GLY A 121 2.91 19.24 -15.83
C GLY A 121 2.85 18.04 -16.79
N LEU A 122 1.81 17.21 -16.71
CA LEU A 122 1.64 16.04 -17.59
C LEU A 122 0.50 16.22 -18.60
N ALA A 123 -0.15 17.39 -18.65
CA ALA A 123 -1.37 17.61 -19.42
C ALA A 123 -1.23 17.32 -20.93
N ASP A 124 -0.04 17.56 -21.49
CA ASP A 124 0.26 17.34 -22.92
C ASP A 124 0.91 15.96 -23.19
N THR A 125 0.74 15.00 -22.28
CA THR A 125 1.34 13.67 -22.37
C THR A 125 0.29 12.57 -22.24
N ASP A 126 0.68 11.33 -22.55
CA ASP A 126 -0.10 10.13 -22.26
C ASP A 126 0.21 9.53 -20.87
N ILE A 127 0.99 10.23 -20.05
CA ILE A 127 1.44 9.76 -18.74
C ILE A 127 0.33 10.00 -17.72
N VAL A 128 -0.40 8.93 -17.38
CA VAL A 128 -1.50 8.96 -16.40
C VAL A 128 -1.24 7.94 -15.30
N CYS A 129 -1.50 8.32 -14.05
CA CYS A 129 -1.45 7.38 -12.92
C CYS A 129 -2.64 6.41 -13.04
N PRO A 130 -2.40 5.09 -13.14
CA PRO A 130 -3.51 4.15 -13.24
C PRO A 130 -4.22 4.03 -11.88
N SER A 131 -5.53 3.80 -11.94
CA SER A 131 -6.33 3.49 -10.76
C SER A 131 -5.86 2.19 -10.11
N ILE A 132 -5.92 2.13 -8.78
CA ILE A 132 -5.58 0.93 -8.02
C ILE A 132 -6.80 0.01 -7.97
N ASP A 133 -7.05 -0.68 -9.07
CA ASP A 133 -8.14 -1.64 -9.21
C ASP A 133 -7.68 -3.08 -8.96
N SER A 134 -8.63 -4.01 -9.00
CA SER A 134 -8.36 -5.44 -8.84
C SER A 134 -7.39 -5.99 -9.88
N LYS A 135 -7.35 -5.43 -11.10
CA LYS A 135 -6.47 -5.86 -12.19
C LYS A 135 -5.01 -5.48 -11.89
N LEU A 136 -4.77 -4.24 -11.48
CA LEU A 136 -3.43 -3.79 -11.11
C LEU A 136 -2.92 -4.52 -9.87
N LEU A 137 -3.77 -4.65 -8.84
CA LEU A 137 -3.39 -5.42 -7.66
C LEU A 137 -3.07 -6.87 -8.05
N ASN A 138 -3.91 -7.53 -8.87
CA ASN A 138 -3.65 -8.90 -9.34
C ASN A 138 -2.29 -9.04 -10.04
N THR A 139 -1.86 -8.02 -10.78
CA THR A 139 -0.53 -7.97 -11.41
C THR A 139 0.58 -8.05 -10.35
N TYR A 140 0.49 -7.25 -9.28
CA TYR A 140 1.47 -7.25 -8.19
C TYR A 140 1.50 -8.57 -7.43
N TYR A 141 0.33 -9.12 -7.10
CA TYR A 141 0.25 -10.38 -6.36
C TYR A 141 0.71 -11.59 -7.17
N SER A 142 0.37 -11.65 -8.46
CA SER A 142 0.87 -12.69 -9.37
C SER A 142 2.40 -12.67 -9.44
N TYR A 143 2.99 -11.47 -9.49
CA TYR A 143 4.44 -11.33 -9.41
C TYR A 143 5.01 -11.80 -8.06
N PHE A 144 4.39 -11.43 -6.95
CA PHE A 144 4.83 -11.90 -5.63
C PHE A 144 4.76 -13.42 -5.46
N GLN A 145 3.78 -14.08 -6.08
CA GLN A 145 3.69 -15.54 -6.08
C GLN A 145 4.77 -16.17 -6.97
N SER A 146 4.88 -15.72 -8.21
CA SER A 146 5.85 -16.28 -9.17
C SER A 146 7.31 -16.07 -8.76
N SER A 147 7.61 -14.99 -8.03
CA SER A 147 8.94 -14.73 -7.45
C SER A 147 9.24 -15.51 -6.17
N GLY A 148 8.27 -16.27 -5.64
CA GLY A 148 8.40 -16.97 -4.35
C GLY A 148 8.36 -16.05 -3.13
N PHE A 149 8.01 -14.78 -3.29
CA PHE A 149 7.88 -13.85 -2.18
C PHE A 149 6.67 -14.20 -1.30
N LEU A 150 5.55 -14.56 -1.93
CA LEU A 150 4.34 -15.10 -1.30
C LEU A 150 4.14 -16.56 -1.71
N ASN A 151 3.73 -17.39 -0.76
CA ASN A 151 3.25 -18.73 -1.08
C ASN A 151 1.90 -18.64 -1.79
N ALA A 152 1.59 -19.62 -2.64
CA ALA A 152 0.25 -19.74 -3.20
C ALA A 152 -0.80 -19.89 -2.07
N PRO A 153 -2.01 -19.33 -2.25
CA PRO A 153 -3.14 -19.59 -1.36
C PRO A 153 -3.39 -21.09 -1.23
N GLN A 154 -3.85 -21.53 -0.05
CA GLN A 154 -4.12 -22.94 0.25
C GLN A 154 -5.57 -23.31 -0.09
#